data_AF-A0A150NWN1-F1
#
_entry.id   AF-A0A150NWN1-F1
#
_cell.length_a   1.000
_cell.length_b   1.000
_cell.length_c   1.000
_cell.angle_alpha   90.00
_cell.angle_beta   90.00
_cell.angle_gamma   90.00
#
_symmetry.space_group_name_H-M   'P 1'
#
loop_
_entity.id
_entity.type
_entity.pdbx_description
1 polymer ?
#
loop_
_entity_poly.entity_id
_entity_poly.type
_entity_poly.pdbx_seq_one_letter_code
_entity_poly.pdbx_strand_id
1 'polypeptide(L)'
;MYYFIPAWYGSERTWHATITPWYFSHFRLEFDDTFHQIRLLQRQDIDSRLLVLAYQPHLRYFLHRHGVLETDTYSVFDVMQDFHNPHTQVLSIRDIEWDNDCEFIYSPFTIIVQKKWEEIC
;
A
#
# COMPACT_ATOMS: atom_id res chain seq x y z
N MET A 1 -21.03 -16.30 3.39
CA MET A 1 -19.87 -15.55 2.86
C MET A 1 -20.30 -14.14 2.52
N TYR A 2 -19.83 -13.14 3.28
CA TYR A 2 -20.10 -11.72 3.03
C TYR A 2 -19.01 -11.12 2.14
N TYR A 3 -19.37 -10.15 1.29
CA TYR A 3 -18.43 -9.42 0.45
C TYR A 3 -18.45 -7.93 0.81
N PHE A 4 -17.29 -7.38 1.13
CA PHE A 4 -17.11 -5.96 1.42
C PHE A 4 -16.47 -5.27 0.23
N ILE A 5 -17.06 -4.16 -0.21
CA ILE A 5 -16.53 -3.29 -1.26
C ILE A 5 -16.26 -1.92 -0.61
N PRO A 6 -15.03 -1.66 -0.13
CA PRO A 6 -14.71 -0.43 0.56
C PRO A 6 -14.64 0.76 -0.41
N ALA A 7 -14.89 1.96 0.11
CA ALA A 7 -14.74 3.21 -0.63
C ALA A 7 -13.33 3.83 -0.46
N TRP A 8 -12.28 3.02 -0.52
CA TRP A 8 -10.89 3.47 -0.31
C TRP A 8 -10.27 4.04 -1.59
N TYR A 9 -10.68 5.26 -1.93
CA TYR A 9 -10.29 5.95 -3.16
C TYR A 9 -9.23 7.04 -2.93
N GLY A 10 -8.52 7.40 -3.99
CA GLY A 10 -7.57 8.51 -3.99
C GLY A 10 -8.25 9.88 -4.05
N SER A 11 -7.60 10.89 -3.48
CA SER A 11 -8.09 12.28 -3.49
C SER A 11 -8.00 12.96 -4.86
N GLU A 12 -6.88 12.78 -5.57
CA GLU A 12 -6.66 13.40 -6.89
C GLU A 12 -7.13 12.48 -8.03
N ARG A 13 -6.83 11.19 -7.90
CA ARG A 13 -7.19 10.14 -8.86
C ARG A 13 -8.03 9.10 -8.14
N THR A 14 -9.33 9.03 -8.44
CA THR A 14 -10.28 8.17 -7.73
C THR A 14 -9.80 6.71 -7.65
N TRP A 15 -9.38 6.13 -8.77
CA TRP A 15 -8.95 4.74 -8.87
C TRP A 15 -7.50 4.48 -8.44
N HIS A 16 -6.76 5.48 -7.95
CA HIS A 16 -5.36 5.33 -7.56
C HIS A 16 -5.16 5.81 -6.13
N ALA A 17 -4.63 4.95 -5.26
CA ALA A 17 -4.31 5.32 -3.88
C ALA A 17 -3.47 6.60 -3.83
N THR A 18 -3.79 7.51 -2.91
CA THR A 18 -2.93 8.66 -2.67
C THR A 18 -1.60 8.18 -2.07
N ILE A 19 -0.49 8.47 -2.74
CA ILE A 19 0.85 8.14 -2.26
C ILE A 19 1.41 9.38 -1.54
N THR A 20 1.52 9.31 -0.22
CA THR A 20 2.08 10.38 0.60
C THR A 20 3.35 9.90 1.31
N PRO A 21 4.45 10.67 1.28
CA PRO A 21 5.64 10.36 2.07
C PRO A 21 5.34 10.34 3.58
N TRP A 22 6.15 9.60 4.35
CA TRP A 22 5.96 9.43 5.79
C TRP A 22 6.04 10.74 6.59
N TYR A 23 6.84 11.71 6.11
CA TYR A 23 7.03 13.01 6.76
C TYR A 23 5.93 14.02 6.43
N PHE A 24 5.00 13.67 5.52
CA PHE A 24 3.89 14.55 5.19
C PHE A 24 2.82 14.46 6.28
N SER A 25 2.92 15.36 7.26
CA SER A 25 2.02 15.42 8.41
C SER A 25 0.66 16.04 8.04
N HIS A 26 -0.19 15.27 7.35
CA HIS A 26 -1.61 15.59 7.21
C HIS A 26 -2.46 14.51 7.89
N PHE A 27 -3.27 14.90 8.87
CA PHE A 27 -4.20 13.97 9.50
C PHE A 27 -5.25 13.55 8.47
N ARG A 28 -5.22 12.27 8.07
CA ARG A 28 -6.29 11.63 7.30
C ARG A 28 -7.08 10.71 8.22
N LEU A 29 -8.40 10.89 8.24
CA LEU A 29 -9.29 9.93 8.86
C LEU A 29 -9.37 8.70 7.93
N GLU A 30 -8.48 7.73 8.15
CA GLU A 30 -8.46 6.47 7.41
C GLU A 30 -9.49 5.46 7.92
N PHE A 31 -9.92 5.61 9.19
CA PHE A 31 -10.89 4.69 9.80
C PHE A 31 -12.30 4.98 9.27
N ASP A 32 -12.99 3.93 8.82
CA ASP A 32 -14.35 3.96 8.31
C ASP A 32 -15.21 2.84 8.90
N ASP A 33 -16.48 2.80 8.46
CA ASP A 33 -17.45 1.79 8.84
C ASP A 33 -17.08 0.39 8.33
N THR A 34 -16.47 0.28 7.16
CA THR A 34 -16.02 -1.00 6.58
C THR A 34 -15.02 -1.69 7.51
N PHE A 35 -14.04 -0.95 8.06
CA PHE A 35 -13.11 -1.49 9.04
C PHE A 35 -13.80 -2.00 10.30
N HIS A 36 -14.78 -1.25 10.81
CA HIS A 36 -15.53 -1.68 11.98
C HIS A 36 -16.31 -2.99 11.71
N GLN A 37 -16.98 -3.05 10.56
CA GLN A 37 -17.78 -4.21 10.15
C GLN A 37 -16.91 -5.45 9.94
N ILE A 38 -15.79 -5.33 9.22
CA ILE A 38 -14.86 -6.45 9.00
C ILE A 38 -14.34 -7.00 10.32
N ARG A 39 -13.89 -6.12 11.24
CA ARG A 39 -13.40 -6.54 12.56
C ARG A 39 -14.47 -7.24 13.38
N LEU A 40 -15.73 -6.82 13.26
CA LEU A 40 -16.85 -7.49 13.93
C LEU A 40 -17.04 -8.90 13.38
N LEU A 41 -17.05 -9.07 12.06
CA LEU A 41 -17.21 -10.39 11.43
C LEU A 41 -16.04 -11.32 11.73
N GLN A 42 -14.80 -10.83 11.69
CA GLN A 42 -13.61 -11.58 12.08
C GLN A 42 -13.70 -12.09 13.53
N ARG A 43 -14.17 -11.25 14.46
CA ARG A 43 -14.35 -11.66 15.88
C ARG A 43 -15.42 -12.71 16.09
N GLN A 44 -16.37 -12.82 15.16
CA GLN A 44 -17.45 -13.81 15.20
C GLN A 44 -17.11 -15.05 14.34
N ASP A 45 -15.89 -15.12 13.78
CA ASP A 45 -15.46 -16.19 12.88
C ASP A 45 -16.40 -16.36 11.66
N ILE A 46 -16.93 -15.24 11.16
CA ILE A 46 -17.83 -15.22 10.00
C ILE A 46 -17.01 -14.99 8.73
N ASP A 47 -17.16 -15.92 7.79
CA ASP A 47 -16.54 -15.83 6.46
C ASP A 47 -16.89 -14.53 5.75
N SER A 48 -15.87 -13.72 5.51
CA SER A 48 -15.94 -12.47 4.78
C SER A 48 -14.76 -12.32 3.82
N ARG A 49 -15.03 -11.69 2.67
CA ARG A 49 -14.03 -11.34 1.66
C ARG A 49 -14.08 -9.86 1.35
N LEU A 50 -12.90 -9.26 1.19
CA LEU A 50 -12.70 -7.87 0.82
C LEU A 50 -12.42 -7.75 -0.68
N LEU A 51 -13.17 -6.89 -1.38
CA LEU A 51 -13.02 -6.62 -2.81
C LEU A 51 -12.50 -5.20 -3.03
N VAL A 52 -11.20 -5.06 -3.25
CA VAL A 52 -10.55 -3.76 -3.44
C VAL A 52 -10.55 -3.38 -4.91
N LEU A 53 -11.27 -2.30 -5.24
CA LEU A 53 -11.46 -1.84 -6.62
C LEU A 53 -10.40 -0.84 -7.08
N ALA A 54 -9.82 -0.06 -6.16
CA ALA A 54 -8.81 0.94 -6.48
C ALA A 54 -7.40 0.32 -6.51
N TYR A 55 -6.49 0.93 -7.27
CA TYR A 55 -5.08 0.57 -7.27
C TYR A 55 -4.44 0.94 -5.93
N GLN A 56 -4.07 -0.07 -5.14
CA GLN A 56 -3.57 0.06 -3.77
C GLN A 56 -2.24 -0.69 -3.59
N PRO A 57 -1.10 -0.13 -4.03
CA PRO A 57 0.20 -0.82 -3.96
C PRO A 57 0.66 -1.10 -2.52
N HIS A 58 0.21 -0.30 -1.54
CA HIS A 58 0.56 -0.45 -0.12
C HIS A 58 -0.56 -1.11 0.72
N LEU A 59 -1.49 -1.84 0.08
CA LEU A 59 -2.69 -2.40 0.72
C LEU A 59 -2.37 -3.25 1.96
N ARG A 60 -1.35 -4.09 1.92
CA ARG A 60 -1.01 -4.98 3.05
C ARG A 60 -0.66 -4.22 4.32
N TYR A 61 0.16 -3.17 4.21
CA TYR A 61 0.49 -2.31 5.36
C TYR A 61 -0.72 -1.51 5.84
N PHE A 62 -1.59 -1.09 4.92
CA PHE A 62 -2.83 -0.41 5.25
C PHE A 62 -3.77 -1.32 6.06
N LEU A 63 -4.03 -2.55 5.60
CA LEU A 63 -4.84 -3.53 6.33
C LEU A 63 -4.22 -3.91 7.68
N HIS A 64 -2.90 -4.08 7.75
CA HIS A 64 -2.18 -4.37 8.99
C HIS A 64 -2.34 -3.25 10.02
N ARG A 65 -2.22 -1.97 9.61
CA ARG A 65 -2.39 -0.81 10.51
C ARG A 65 -3.78 -0.77 11.16
N HIS A 66 -4.80 -1.24 10.43
CA HIS A 66 -6.20 -1.27 10.90
C HIS A 66 -6.60 -2.61 11.54
N GLY A 67 -5.66 -3.58 11.61
CA GLY A 67 -5.86 -4.87 12.26
C GLY A 67 -6.83 -5.80 11.54
N VAL A 68 -6.81 -5.78 10.19
CA VAL A 68 -7.69 -6.60 9.32
C VAL A 68 -6.90 -7.32 8.21
N LEU A 69 -5.58 -7.50 8.39
CA LEU A 69 -4.69 -8.12 7.39
C LEU A 69 -5.10 -9.57 7.07
N GLU A 70 -5.67 -10.26 8.05
CA GLU A 70 -6.07 -11.66 7.99
C GLU A 70 -7.35 -11.88 7.15
N THR A 71 -8.01 -10.80 6.72
CA THR A 71 -9.21 -10.89 5.87
C THR A 71 -8.85 -11.37 4.48
N ASP A 72 -9.58 -12.34 3.95
CA ASP A 72 -9.45 -12.76 2.56
C ASP A 72 -9.69 -11.57 1.63
N THR A 73 -8.67 -11.21 0.84
CA THR A 73 -8.66 -9.95 0.08
C THR A 73 -8.41 -10.24 -1.40
N TYR A 74 -9.29 -9.68 -2.24
CA TYR A 74 -9.20 -9.72 -3.68
C TYR A 74 -9.02 -8.30 -4.22
N SER A 75 -7.88 -8.04 -4.86
CA SER A 75 -7.56 -6.77 -5.50
C SER A 75 -7.80 -6.88 -7.00
N VAL A 76 -8.62 -6.00 -7.57
CA VAL A 76 -8.88 -5.96 -9.02
C VAL A 76 -7.59 -5.67 -9.79
N PHE A 77 -6.76 -4.76 -9.29
CA PHE A 77 -5.51 -4.39 -9.95
C PHE A 77 -4.45 -5.48 -9.88
N ASP A 78 -4.41 -6.29 -8.82
CA ASP A 78 -3.48 -7.43 -8.74
C ASP A 78 -3.76 -8.43 -9.88
N VAL A 79 -5.05 -8.66 -10.17
CA VAL A 79 -5.47 -9.53 -11.29
C VAL A 79 -5.16 -8.89 -12.64
N MET A 80 -5.39 -7.58 -12.79
CA MET A 80 -5.05 -6.85 -14.03
C MET A 80 -3.54 -6.83 -14.29
N GLN A 81 -2.72 -6.87 -13.24
CA GLN A 81 -1.25 -6.92 -13.31
C GLN A 81 -0.69 -8.35 -13.39
N ASP A 82 -1.56 -9.37 -13.48
CA ASP A 82 -1.18 -10.78 -13.58
C ASP A 82 -0.41 -11.31 -12.36
N PHE A 83 -0.70 -10.78 -11.17
CA PHE A 83 -0.09 -11.22 -9.91
C PHE A 83 -0.79 -12.46 -9.34
N HIS A 84 -0.38 -13.64 -9.80
CA HIS A 84 -0.94 -14.91 -9.31
C HIS A 84 -0.20 -15.51 -8.10
N ASN A 85 1.13 -15.35 -8.04
CA ASN A 85 1.94 -15.87 -6.94
C ASN A 85 3.11 -14.91 -6.64
N PRO A 86 2.83 -13.73 -6.07
CA PRO A 86 3.84 -12.71 -5.90
C PRO A 86 4.89 -13.13 -4.86
N HIS A 87 6.16 -13.09 -5.25
CA HIS A 87 7.25 -13.14 -4.28
C HIS A 87 7.16 -11.92 -3.36
N THR A 88 7.11 -12.16 -2.05
CA THR A 88 6.97 -11.10 -1.05
C THR A 88 8.30 -10.89 -0.35
N GLN A 89 8.83 -9.66 -0.44
CA GLN A 89 10.03 -9.24 0.27
C GLN A 89 9.90 -7.79 0.73
N VAL A 90 10.54 -7.45 1.84
CA VAL A 90 10.73 -6.05 2.24
C VAL A 90 11.95 -5.55 1.51
N LEU A 91 11.75 -4.64 0.54
CA LEU A 91 12.81 -4.13 -0.31
C LEU A 91 13.78 -3.26 0.50
N SER A 92 15.07 -3.59 0.44
CA SER A 92 16.17 -2.75 0.90
C SER A 92 16.70 -1.91 -0.26
N ILE A 93 17.30 -0.75 0.05
CA ILE A 93 17.94 0.10 -0.97
C ILE A 93 19.03 -0.64 -1.76
N ARG A 94 19.65 -1.66 -1.16
CA ARG A 94 20.72 -2.45 -1.74
C ARG A 94 20.23 -3.52 -2.72
N ASP A 95 18.94 -3.83 -2.71
CA ASP A 95 18.34 -4.83 -3.60
C ASP A 95 18.03 -4.23 -4.98
N ILE A 96 18.11 -2.91 -5.11
CA ILE A 96 17.91 -2.18 -6.35
C ILE A 96 19.23 -2.16 -7.13
N GLU A 97 19.16 -2.46 -8.42
CA GLU A 97 20.29 -2.38 -9.34
C GLU A 97 20.59 -0.92 -9.71
N TRP A 98 21.47 -0.27 -8.95
CA TRP A 98 21.95 1.07 -9.23
C TRP A 98 23.16 1.05 -10.18
N ASP A 99 23.32 2.12 -10.96
CA ASP A 99 24.54 2.33 -11.74
C ASP A 99 25.77 2.51 -10.83
N ASN A 100 26.95 2.12 -11.33
CA ASN A 100 28.20 2.15 -10.56
C ASN A 100 28.66 3.58 -10.17
N ASP A 101 28.16 4.61 -10.85
CA ASP A 101 28.49 6.03 -10.63
C ASP A 101 27.41 6.79 -9.84
N CYS A 102 26.53 6.07 -9.13
CA CYS A 102 25.54 6.64 -8.22
C CYS A 102 26.13 6.99 -6.83
N GLU A 103 25.79 8.18 -6.34
CA GLU A 103 26.06 8.66 -4.98
C GLU A 103 24.75 8.76 -4.18
N PHE A 104 24.79 8.38 -2.89
CA PHE A 104 23.62 8.37 -2.01
C PHE A 104 23.75 9.42 -0.91
N ILE A 105 22.83 10.37 -0.89
CA ILE A 105 22.77 11.44 0.10
C ILE A 105 21.58 11.19 1.03
N TYR A 106 21.87 10.93 2.31
CA TYR A 106 20.85 10.68 3.33
C TYR A 106 20.43 11.98 3.99
N SER A 107 19.19 12.40 3.74
CA SER A 107 18.57 13.52 4.45
C SER A 107 17.71 13.02 5.62
N PRO A 108 17.27 13.90 6.53
CA PRO A 108 16.33 13.53 7.59
C PRO A 108 14.97 13.01 7.10
N PHE A 109 14.64 13.19 5.81
CA PHE A 109 13.32 12.89 5.25
C PHE A 109 13.34 11.78 4.19
N THR A 110 14.35 11.79 3.32
CA THR A 110 14.47 10.88 2.18
C THR A 110 15.95 10.63 1.80
N ILE A 111 16.18 9.66 0.92
CA ILE A 111 17.47 9.39 0.30
C ILE A 111 17.45 9.97 -1.12
N ILE A 112 18.45 10.78 -1.46
CA ILE A 112 18.63 11.37 -2.79
C ILE A 112 19.74 10.60 -3.50
N VAL A 113 19.53 10.28 -4.78
CA VAL A 113 20.52 9.56 -5.60
C VAL A 113 21.01 10.45 -6.74
N GLN A 114 22.32 10.66 -6.83
CA GLN A 114 22.95 11.52 -7.84
C GLN A 114 23.90 10.72 -8.74
N LYS A 115 24.01 11.12 -10.01
CA LYS A 115 24.99 10.59 -10.97
C LYS A 115 25.66 11.74 -11.68
N LYS A 116 26.99 11.80 -11.62
CA LYS A 116 27.80 12.89 -12.22
C LYS A 116 27.29 14.31 -11.88
N TRP A 117 26.87 14.53 -10.63
CA TRP A 117 26.32 15.81 -10.14
C TRP A 117 24.96 16.23 -10.73
N GLU A 118 24.28 15.33 -11.45
CA GLU A 118 22.87 15.46 -11.80
C GLU A 118 22.03 14.60 -10.86
N GLU A 119 20.94 15.17 -10.34
CA GLU A 119 19.98 14.47 -9.50
C GLU A 119 19.16 13.50 -10.35
N ILE A 120 19.19 12.21 -10.02
CA ILE A 120 18.47 11.17 -10.79
C ILE A 120 17.06 10.98 -10.21
N CYS A 121 16.91 11.10 -8.90
CA CYS A 121 15.70 10.79 -8.14
C CYS A 121 15.62 11.63 -6.86
#